data_AF-A0AAE3UD66-F1
#
_entry.id   AF-A0AAE3UD66-F1
#
_cell.length_a   1.000
_cell.length_b   1.000
_cell.length_c   1.000
_cell.angle_alpha   90.00
_cell.angle_beta   90.00
_cell.angle_gamma   90.00
#
_symmetry.space_group_name_H-M   'P 1'
#
loop_
_entity.id
_entity.type
_entity.pdbx_description
1 polymer ?
#
loop_
_entity_poly.entity_id
_entity_poly.type
_entity_poly.pdbx_seq_one_letter_code
_entity_poly.pdbx_strand_id
1 'polypeptide(L)'
;MSEIPALQNPTHILIEKHAVKLLRIKKLMATIKHQWAAINPSMNFESPIWTETEIDVFEQEKKIQLPEEYKACLMEVGEISRDYFRGLLNISLRNRLAKDFTRMKKKAISATKVHNVGSLYGKGWINESCFNVLKEEDKFRLYRKVPLFSPDASYEELFRLKSWDAYLNGCLDLGDDKYLILNGDFKGEVWKYGFEPEGEYAPTKYRECFTPVSAKRPHLLDSIIESLTKNT
;
A
#
# COMPACT_ATOMS: atom_id res chain seq x y z
N MET A 1 1.23 32.70 -6.80
CA MET A 1 1.55 31.69 -5.76
C MET A 1 0.24 31.11 -5.30
N SER A 2 0.03 29.80 -5.44
CA SER A 2 -1.16 29.14 -4.90
C SER A 2 -1.10 29.17 -3.37
N GLU A 3 -2.14 29.66 -2.72
CA GLU A 3 -2.26 29.66 -1.26
C GLU A 3 -2.14 28.22 -0.75
N ILE A 4 -1.33 28.03 0.30
CA ILE A 4 -1.20 26.72 0.94
C ILE A 4 -2.53 26.44 1.64
N PRO A 5 -3.21 25.32 1.34
CA PRO A 5 -4.46 25.00 2.02
C PRO A 5 -4.21 24.85 3.51
N ALA A 6 -4.95 25.62 4.33
CA ALA A 6 -4.94 25.46 5.78
C ALA A 6 -5.45 24.07 6.18
N LEU A 7 -5.07 23.60 7.37
CA LEU A 7 -5.66 22.40 7.96
C LEU A 7 -7.11 22.67 8.34
N GLN A 8 -8.01 21.73 8.08
CA GLN A 8 -9.44 21.88 8.39
C GLN A 8 -9.72 21.63 9.87
N ASN A 9 -9.02 20.68 10.48
CA ASN A 9 -9.22 20.32 11.90
C ASN A 9 -7.91 20.36 12.69
N PRO A 10 -7.26 21.54 12.82
CA PRO A 10 -5.90 21.66 13.36
C PRO A 10 -5.77 21.25 14.84
N THR A 11 -6.86 21.25 15.60
CA THR A 11 -6.88 20.87 17.03
C THR A 11 -7.15 19.40 17.27
N HIS A 12 -7.49 18.62 16.23
CA HIS A 12 -7.73 17.19 16.38
C HIS A 12 -6.40 16.46 16.58
N ILE A 13 -6.29 15.61 17.61
CA ILE A 13 -5.01 15.00 18.05
C ILE A 13 -4.28 14.25 16.93
N LEU A 14 -5.00 13.49 16.09
CA LEU A 14 -4.40 12.79 14.95
C LEU A 14 -3.93 13.75 13.84
N ILE A 15 -4.63 14.87 13.65
CA ILE A 15 -4.27 15.87 12.65
C ILE A 15 -3.05 16.64 13.10
N GLU A 16 -3.03 17.07 14.37
CA GLU A 16 -1.87 17.71 14.99
C GLU A 16 -0.62 16.83 14.89
N LYS A 17 -0.74 15.55 15.29
CA LYS A 17 0.34 14.56 15.23
C LYS A 17 0.93 14.41 13.82
N HIS A 18 0.11 14.54 12.79
CA HIS A 18 0.51 14.33 11.38
C HIS A 18 0.53 15.62 10.54
N ALA A 19 0.42 16.79 11.17
CA ALA A 19 0.16 18.07 10.52
C ALA A 19 1.15 18.39 9.38
N VAL A 20 2.45 18.17 9.62
CA VAL A 20 3.51 18.43 8.64
C VAL A 20 3.33 17.59 7.37
N LYS A 21 3.00 16.29 7.52
CA LYS A 21 2.79 15.38 6.39
C LYS A 21 1.50 15.76 5.65
N LEU A 22 0.41 16.01 6.37
CA LEU A 22 -0.89 16.38 5.79
C LEU A 22 -0.81 17.69 5.00
N LEU A 23 -0.20 18.73 5.56
CA LEU A 23 0.05 20.00 4.87
C LEU A 23 0.86 19.81 3.58
N ARG A 24 1.90 18.97 3.64
CA ARG A 24 2.71 18.65 2.45
C ARG A 24 1.88 17.95 1.37
N ILE A 25 1.04 16.99 1.75
CA ILE A 25 0.12 16.29 0.83
C ILE A 25 -0.82 17.30 0.17
N LYS A 26 -1.50 18.15 0.95
CA LYS A 26 -2.43 19.16 0.43
C LYS A 26 -1.74 20.11 -0.55
N LYS A 27 -0.51 20.54 -0.24
CA LYS A 27 0.29 21.40 -1.13
C LYS A 27 0.63 20.71 -2.46
N LEU A 28 1.06 19.45 -2.41
CA LEU A 28 1.36 18.67 -3.62
C LEU A 28 0.10 18.44 -4.46
N MET A 29 -1.02 18.08 -3.83
CA MET A 29 -2.31 17.91 -4.50
C MET A 29 -2.81 19.22 -5.15
N ALA A 30 -2.68 20.36 -4.48
CA ALA A 30 -3.02 21.66 -5.05
C ALA A 30 -2.15 22.00 -6.27
N THR A 31 -0.87 21.62 -6.23
CA THR A 31 0.08 21.81 -7.35
C THR A 31 -0.35 20.97 -8.56
N ILE A 32 -0.62 19.67 -8.34
CA ILE A 32 -1.10 18.76 -9.39
C ILE A 32 -2.44 19.26 -9.95
N LYS A 33 -3.40 19.60 -9.09
CA LYS A 33 -4.71 20.15 -9.50
C LYS A 33 -4.53 21.37 -10.39
N HIS A 34 -3.65 22.30 -10.03
CA HIS A 34 -3.38 23.48 -10.84
C HIS A 34 -2.75 23.14 -12.20
N GLN A 35 -1.77 22.23 -12.24
CA GLN A 35 -1.16 21.77 -13.50
C GLN A 35 -2.19 21.11 -14.42
N TRP A 36 -3.07 20.28 -13.87
CA TRP A 36 -4.07 19.53 -14.64
C TRP A 36 -5.28 20.36 -15.02
N ALA A 37 -5.70 21.33 -14.21
CA ALA A 37 -6.81 22.22 -14.57
C ALA A 37 -6.54 22.98 -15.88
N ALA A 38 -5.27 23.25 -16.21
CA ALA A 38 -4.88 23.85 -17.48
C ALA A 38 -5.03 22.90 -18.69
N ILE A 39 -4.94 21.58 -18.46
CA ILE A 39 -4.96 20.54 -19.50
C ILE A 39 -6.36 19.93 -19.65
N ASN A 40 -7.07 19.73 -18.54
CA ASN A 40 -8.36 19.09 -18.49
C ASN A 40 -9.26 19.73 -17.40
N PRO A 41 -9.98 20.82 -17.73
CA PRO A 41 -10.82 21.55 -16.78
C PRO A 41 -12.00 20.76 -16.21
N SER A 42 -12.41 19.65 -16.85
CA SER A 42 -13.52 18.81 -16.40
C SER A 42 -13.13 17.78 -15.34
N MET A 43 -11.84 17.66 -15.02
CA MET A 43 -11.36 16.73 -14.01
C MET A 43 -11.76 17.20 -12.61
N ASN A 44 -12.61 16.41 -11.94
CA ASN A 44 -13.01 16.70 -10.56
C ASN A 44 -11.96 16.18 -9.59
N PHE A 45 -11.34 17.11 -8.87
CA PHE A 45 -10.34 16.85 -7.84
C PHE A 45 -10.94 16.88 -6.42
N GLU A 46 -12.26 16.89 -6.28
CA GLU A 46 -12.91 16.83 -4.98
C GLU A 46 -12.72 15.46 -4.31
N SER A 47 -12.17 15.51 -3.11
CA SER A 47 -11.96 14.35 -2.25
C SER A 47 -12.93 14.45 -1.07
N PRO A 48 -13.95 13.58 -0.98
CA PRO A 48 -14.88 13.63 0.14
C PRO A 48 -14.13 13.35 1.44
N ILE A 49 -14.24 14.29 2.38
CA ILE A 49 -13.66 14.20 3.71
C ILE A 49 -14.62 13.49 4.63
N TRP A 50 -14.07 12.71 5.56
CA TRP A 50 -14.82 12.01 6.60
C TRP A 50 -14.69 12.75 7.92
N THR A 51 -15.76 12.76 8.70
CA THR A 51 -15.73 13.20 10.10
C THR A 51 -15.21 12.07 11.01
N GLU A 52 -14.73 12.44 12.20
CA GLU A 52 -14.34 11.48 13.23
C GLU A 52 -15.49 10.51 13.56
N THR A 53 -16.71 11.05 13.72
CA THR A 53 -17.92 10.25 13.96
C THR A 53 -18.21 9.25 12.84
N GLU A 54 -18.08 9.64 11.57
CA GLU A 54 -18.27 8.71 10.44
C GLU A 54 -17.23 7.58 10.45
N ILE A 55 -15.98 7.90 10.80
CA ILE A 55 -14.91 6.91 10.93
C ILE A 55 -15.19 5.96 12.10
N ASP A 56 -15.63 6.48 13.25
CA ASP A 56 -15.94 5.67 14.42
C ASP A 56 -17.11 4.72 14.17
N VAL A 57 -18.21 5.23 13.59
CA VAL A 57 -19.36 4.42 13.17
C VAL A 57 -18.89 3.32 12.21
N PHE A 58 -18.05 3.68 11.24
CA PHE A 58 -17.49 2.73 10.31
C PHE A 58 -16.67 1.65 11.02
N GLU A 59 -15.70 2.01 11.86
CA GLU A 59 -14.86 1.07 12.62
C GLU A 59 -15.72 0.12 13.49
N GLN A 60 -16.80 0.62 14.11
CA GLN A 60 -17.73 -0.15 14.93
C GLN A 60 -18.56 -1.14 14.11
N GLU A 61 -19.27 -0.67 13.09
CA GLU A 61 -20.08 -1.52 12.20
C GLU A 61 -19.24 -2.62 11.57
N LYS A 62 -18.03 -2.23 11.16
CA LYS A 62 -17.09 -3.09 10.48
C LYS A 62 -16.23 -3.88 11.48
N LYS A 63 -16.29 -3.63 12.79
CA LYS A 63 -15.45 -4.35 13.77
C LYS A 63 -13.98 -4.42 13.34
N ILE A 64 -13.45 -3.31 12.84
CA ILE A 64 -12.04 -3.15 12.43
C ILE A 64 -11.51 -1.87 13.04
N GLN A 65 -10.18 -1.76 13.10
CA GLN A 65 -9.50 -0.52 13.48
C GLN A 65 -8.58 -0.10 12.35
N LEU A 66 -8.84 1.05 11.77
CA LEU A 66 -8.02 1.71 10.78
C LEU A 66 -6.73 2.25 11.43
N PRO A 67 -5.60 2.24 10.70
CA PRO A 67 -4.39 2.91 11.15
C PRO A 67 -4.61 4.42 11.35
N GLU A 68 -3.96 5.01 12.35
CA GLU A 68 -4.07 6.45 12.68
C GLU A 68 -3.79 7.36 11.48
N GLU A 69 -2.73 7.07 10.72
CA GLU A 69 -2.37 7.83 9.51
C GLU A 69 -3.47 7.77 8.44
N TYR A 70 -4.21 6.66 8.35
CA TYR A 70 -5.33 6.51 7.43
C TYR A 70 -6.53 7.34 7.87
N LYS A 71 -6.86 7.33 9.17
CA LYS A 71 -7.91 8.17 9.75
C LYS A 71 -7.60 9.66 9.56
N ALA A 72 -6.37 10.07 9.87
CA ALA A 72 -5.91 11.44 9.69
C ALA A 72 -6.00 11.88 8.22
N CYS A 73 -5.62 11.00 7.28
CA CYS A 73 -5.77 11.27 5.85
C CYS A 73 -7.23 11.47 5.45
N LEU A 74 -8.14 10.60 5.89
CA LEU A 74 -9.57 10.71 5.57
C LEU A 74 -10.22 11.97 6.11
N MET A 75 -9.81 12.43 7.30
CA MET A 75 -10.37 13.62 7.94
C MET A 75 -9.84 14.95 7.41
N GLU A 76 -8.67 14.96 6.77
CA GLU A 76 -8.00 16.21 6.38
C GLU A 76 -7.76 16.35 4.88
N VAL A 77 -7.53 15.22 4.21
CA VAL A 77 -7.29 15.14 2.76
C VAL A 77 -8.51 14.53 2.05
N GLY A 78 -9.22 13.64 2.72
CA GLY A 78 -10.38 12.91 2.19
C GLY A 78 -9.99 11.67 1.39
N GLU A 79 -10.98 11.12 0.69
CA GLU A 79 -10.75 10.00 -0.22
C GLU A 79 -9.97 10.47 -1.45
N ILE A 80 -8.78 9.89 -1.68
CA ILE A 80 -7.94 10.24 -2.82
C ILE A 80 -8.17 9.24 -3.95
N SER A 81 -8.79 9.71 -5.03
CA SER A 81 -9.06 8.90 -6.22
C SER A 81 -7.80 8.66 -7.06
N ARG A 82 -7.94 7.78 -8.07
CA ARG A 82 -6.88 7.52 -9.06
C ARG A 82 -6.45 8.77 -9.83
N ASP A 83 -7.29 9.80 -9.89
CA ASP A 83 -7.07 11.00 -10.69
C ASP A 83 -5.86 11.82 -10.18
N TYR A 84 -5.62 11.80 -8.87
CA TYR A 84 -4.46 12.46 -8.28
C TYR A 84 -3.13 11.73 -8.51
N PHE A 85 -3.19 10.44 -8.83
CA PHE A 85 -2.02 9.55 -8.79
C PHE A 85 -1.69 8.89 -10.12
N ARG A 86 -2.33 9.26 -11.24
CA ARG A 86 -2.25 8.49 -12.50
C ARG A 86 -2.52 6.99 -12.28
N GLY A 87 -3.41 6.65 -11.33
CA GLY A 87 -3.73 5.27 -10.96
C GLY A 87 -2.82 4.60 -9.93
N LEU A 88 -1.80 5.28 -9.37
CA LEU A 88 -0.79 4.66 -8.50
C LEU A 88 -1.22 4.44 -7.04
N LEU A 89 -2.21 5.18 -6.55
CA LEU A 89 -2.82 5.02 -5.22
C LEU A 89 -4.31 5.40 -5.31
N ASN A 90 -5.13 4.76 -4.49
CA ASN A 90 -6.56 4.92 -4.40
C ASN A 90 -6.97 4.70 -2.94
N ILE A 91 -7.22 5.81 -2.26
CA ILE A 91 -7.67 5.88 -0.88
C ILE A 91 -9.16 6.13 -0.93
N SER A 92 -9.95 5.06 -1.02
CA SER A 92 -11.42 5.16 -1.03
C SER A 92 -11.97 4.10 -0.10
N LEU A 93 -12.67 4.52 0.95
CA LEU A 93 -13.45 3.60 1.76
C LEU A 93 -14.72 3.23 1.00
N ARG A 94 -15.53 4.20 0.53
CA ARG A 94 -16.88 3.94 -0.02
C ARG A 94 -16.94 2.89 -1.13
N ASN A 95 -16.03 2.93 -2.10
CA ASN A 95 -16.07 2.02 -3.26
C ASN A 95 -15.49 0.63 -3.00
N ARG A 96 -14.80 0.39 -1.87
CA ARG A 96 -14.08 -0.88 -1.60
C ARG A 96 -14.77 -1.79 -0.57
N LEU A 97 -15.90 -1.36 0.00
CA LEU A 97 -16.55 -2.01 1.14
C LEU A 97 -17.22 -3.36 0.85
N ALA A 98 -17.59 -3.66 -0.39
CA ALA A 98 -18.37 -4.86 -0.68
C ALA A 98 -17.54 -6.15 -0.77
N LYS A 99 -16.25 -6.07 -1.11
CA LYS A 99 -15.43 -7.27 -1.43
C LYS A 99 -14.28 -7.54 -0.46
N ASP A 100 -13.70 -6.52 0.15
CA ASP A 100 -12.43 -6.68 0.89
C ASP A 100 -12.59 -6.82 2.41
N PHE A 101 -13.78 -6.55 2.94
CA PHE A 101 -13.97 -6.39 4.37
C PHE A 101 -13.72 -7.66 5.21
N THR A 102 -14.20 -8.82 4.75
CA THR A 102 -13.94 -10.12 5.41
C THR A 102 -12.44 -10.39 5.54
N ARG A 103 -11.65 -9.91 4.58
CA ARG A 103 -10.20 -10.05 4.56
C ARG A 103 -9.52 -9.07 5.51
N MET A 104 -9.96 -7.81 5.55
CA MET A 104 -9.43 -6.79 6.47
C MET A 104 -9.54 -7.19 7.95
N LYS A 105 -10.56 -7.96 8.32
CA LYS A 105 -10.74 -8.51 9.68
C LYS A 105 -9.75 -9.61 10.05
N LYS A 106 -9.21 -10.33 9.07
CA LYS A 106 -8.31 -11.44 9.32
C LYS A 106 -6.96 -10.91 9.77
N LYS A 107 -6.25 -11.71 10.56
CA LYS A 107 -4.91 -11.38 11.03
C LYS A 107 -3.96 -11.24 9.83
N ALA A 108 -3.26 -10.12 9.76
CA ALA A 108 -2.23 -9.87 8.77
C ALA A 108 -1.04 -10.83 8.93
N ILE A 109 -0.16 -10.81 7.94
CA ILE A 109 1.10 -11.54 7.97
C ILE A 109 1.93 -11.04 9.17
N SER A 110 2.46 -11.99 9.96
CA SER A 110 3.33 -11.70 11.10
C SER A 110 4.80 -11.61 10.68
N ALA A 111 5.62 -10.96 11.50
CA ALA A 111 7.05 -10.83 11.24
C ALA A 111 7.79 -12.16 11.16
N THR A 112 7.31 -13.18 11.89
CA THR A 112 7.86 -14.55 11.86
C THR A 112 7.71 -15.25 10.52
N LYS A 113 6.79 -14.77 9.68
CA LYS A 113 6.55 -15.32 8.35
C LYS A 113 7.46 -14.68 7.30
N VAL A 114 7.84 -13.43 7.52
CA VAL A 114 8.70 -12.67 6.60
C VAL A 114 10.11 -13.25 6.59
N HIS A 115 10.58 -13.58 5.40
CA HIS A 115 11.93 -14.07 5.14
C HIS A 115 12.63 -13.12 4.17
N ASN A 116 13.92 -13.33 3.97
CA ASN A 116 14.61 -12.62 2.93
C ASN A 116 14.17 -13.19 1.58
N VAL A 117 13.56 -12.33 0.77
CA VAL A 117 13.33 -12.57 -0.66
C VAL A 117 14.50 -11.94 -1.38
N GLY A 118 15.19 -12.67 -2.24
CA GLY A 118 16.34 -12.22 -3.06
C GLY A 118 16.03 -11.06 -4.01
N SER A 119 14.89 -10.38 -3.84
CA SER A 119 14.52 -9.14 -4.52
C SER A 119 15.34 -7.93 -4.04
N LEU A 120 15.34 -6.87 -4.87
CA LEU A 120 15.89 -5.53 -4.60
C LEU A 120 15.48 -4.88 -3.25
N TYR A 121 14.51 -5.45 -2.51
CA TYR A 121 13.92 -4.88 -1.28
C TYR A 121 14.13 -5.75 -0.03
N GLY A 122 14.91 -6.82 -0.12
CA GLY A 122 15.51 -7.53 1.01
C GLY A 122 14.63 -8.53 1.76
N LYS A 123 13.41 -8.15 2.20
CA LYS A 123 12.52 -8.98 3.04
C LYS A 123 11.06 -8.95 2.60
N GLY A 124 10.38 -10.09 2.68
CA GLY A 124 9.02 -10.27 2.18
C GLY A 124 8.45 -11.66 2.51
N TRP A 125 7.19 -11.86 2.14
CA TRP A 125 6.48 -13.12 2.27
C TRP A 125 6.26 -13.72 0.89
N ILE A 126 6.82 -14.90 0.62
CA ILE A 126 6.64 -15.64 -0.63
C ILE A 126 5.39 -16.52 -0.57
N ASN A 127 4.64 -16.55 -1.66
CA ASN A 127 3.68 -17.59 -1.96
C ASN A 127 4.35 -18.73 -2.73
N GLU A 128 4.82 -19.74 -2.02
CA GLU A 128 5.51 -20.86 -2.65
C GLU A 128 4.58 -21.83 -3.38
N SER A 129 3.26 -21.69 -3.18
CA SER A 129 2.27 -22.51 -3.89
C SER A 129 1.94 -22.00 -5.30
N CYS A 130 2.39 -20.79 -5.66
CA CYS A 130 2.08 -20.15 -6.92
C CYS A 130 3.36 -19.90 -7.72
N PHE A 131 3.51 -20.65 -8.81
CA PHE A 131 4.58 -20.46 -9.78
C PHE A 131 4.01 -19.99 -11.12
N ASN A 132 4.59 -18.92 -11.66
CA ASN A 132 4.32 -18.48 -13.02
C ASN A 132 5.52 -18.77 -13.93
N VAL A 133 5.28 -19.40 -15.08
CA VAL A 133 6.31 -19.73 -16.08
C VAL A 133 6.59 -18.52 -16.96
N LEU A 134 7.86 -18.15 -17.14
CA LEU A 134 8.21 -17.06 -18.05
C LEU A 134 8.06 -17.45 -19.51
N LYS A 135 7.60 -16.48 -20.31
CA LYS A 135 7.79 -16.51 -21.76
C LYS A 135 9.26 -16.19 -22.10
N GLU A 136 9.75 -16.71 -23.22
CA GLU A 136 11.13 -16.53 -23.72
C GLU A 136 11.59 -15.06 -23.71
N GLU A 137 10.71 -14.16 -24.13
CA GLU A 137 10.93 -12.71 -24.24
C GLU A 137 11.18 -12.00 -22.90
N ASP A 138 10.66 -12.55 -21.80
CA ASP A 138 10.75 -11.95 -20.46
C ASP A 138 12.04 -12.33 -19.72
N LYS A 139 12.70 -13.41 -20.14
CA LYS A 139 13.93 -13.92 -19.49
C LYS A 139 15.07 -12.89 -19.53
N PHE A 140 15.21 -12.15 -20.63
CA PHE A 140 16.34 -11.23 -20.86
C PHE A 140 16.36 -9.97 -19.97
N ARG A 141 15.21 -9.53 -19.44
CA ARG A 141 15.12 -8.28 -18.65
C ARG A 141 15.60 -8.43 -17.20
N LEU A 142 15.75 -9.65 -16.70
CA LEU A 142 15.90 -9.96 -15.28
C LEU A 142 17.34 -10.28 -14.81
N TYR A 143 18.31 -10.38 -15.72
CA TYR A 143 19.70 -10.83 -15.47
C TYR A 143 20.62 -9.87 -14.67
N ARG A 144 20.10 -8.92 -13.90
CA ARG A 144 20.93 -8.03 -13.06
C ARG A 144 20.45 -8.03 -11.60
N LYS A 145 21.14 -8.86 -10.78
CA LYS A 145 21.56 -8.63 -9.38
C LYS A 145 21.00 -9.61 -8.30
N VAL A 146 21.97 -10.30 -7.67
CA VAL A 146 22.13 -10.78 -6.27
C VAL A 146 21.55 -12.16 -5.84
N PRO A 147 22.33 -13.00 -5.11
CA PRO A 147 21.92 -14.30 -4.54
C PRO A 147 21.40 -14.17 -3.08
N LEU A 148 20.62 -15.14 -2.56
CA LEU A 148 20.43 -15.40 -1.11
C LEU A 148 19.61 -16.70 -0.81
N PHE A 149 20.18 -17.60 0.01
CA PHE A 149 19.64 -18.72 0.84
C PHE A 149 19.95 -20.20 0.52
N SER A 150 20.09 -20.94 1.64
CA SER A 150 20.62 -22.30 1.84
C SER A 150 19.53 -23.38 1.81
N PRO A 151 19.82 -24.65 1.43
CA PRO A 151 18.82 -25.61 0.93
C PRO A 151 18.03 -26.43 1.97
N ASP A 152 18.27 -26.27 3.28
CA ASP A 152 18.00 -27.37 4.23
C ASP A 152 16.85 -27.14 5.23
N ALA A 153 15.75 -26.50 4.82
CA ALA A 153 14.52 -26.46 5.63
C ALA A 153 13.35 -27.07 4.86
N SER A 154 12.70 -28.09 5.42
CA SER A 154 11.49 -28.70 4.86
C SER A 154 10.33 -27.70 4.89
N TYR A 155 9.94 -27.23 3.70
CA TYR A 155 8.95 -26.17 3.47
C TYR A 155 7.53 -26.48 4.00
N GLU A 156 7.18 -27.75 4.19
CA GLU A 156 5.86 -28.17 4.69
C GLU A 156 5.69 -28.04 6.22
N GLU A 157 6.78 -28.12 7.01
CA GLU A 157 6.68 -28.07 8.48
C GLU A 157 6.58 -26.64 9.03
N LEU A 158 7.10 -25.63 8.31
CA LEU A 158 7.18 -24.26 8.81
C LEU A 158 5.90 -23.43 8.60
N PHE A 159 5.12 -23.67 7.54
CA PHE A 159 4.27 -22.60 7.00
C PHE A 159 2.76 -22.82 6.98
N ARG A 160 2.23 -24.03 7.23
CA ARG A 160 0.78 -24.34 7.35
C ARG A 160 -0.09 -23.49 6.39
N LEU A 161 0.21 -23.58 5.09
CA LEU A 161 -0.24 -22.61 4.08
C LEU A 161 -1.78 -22.63 3.87
N LYS A 162 -2.36 -21.44 3.64
CA LYS A 162 -3.76 -21.25 3.19
C LYS A 162 -3.77 -20.50 1.84
N SER A 163 -4.87 -20.65 1.10
CA SER A 163 -5.12 -20.09 -0.24
C SER A 163 -4.77 -18.60 -0.42
N TRP A 164 -4.64 -18.16 -1.67
CA TRP A 164 -4.38 -16.78 -2.15
C TRP A 164 -5.01 -15.66 -1.30
N ASP A 165 -6.23 -15.83 -0.80
CA ASP A 165 -6.90 -14.84 0.06
C ASP A 165 -6.12 -14.53 1.35
N ALA A 166 -5.29 -15.44 1.82
CA ALA A 166 -4.56 -15.32 3.07
C ALA A 166 -3.45 -14.26 3.04
N TYR A 167 -2.89 -13.95 1.86
CA TYR A 167 -1.78 -13.02 1.68
C TYR A 167 -2.20 -11.58 1.93
N LEU A 168 -3.41 -11.25 1.50
CA LEU A 168 -3.97 -9.90 1.63
C LEU A 168 -4.83 -9.77 2.91
N ASN A 169 -4.84 -10.77 3.79
CA ASN A 169 -5.49 -10.70 5.10
C ASN A 169 -4.99 -9.51 5.89
N GLY A 170 -5.90 -8.81 6.55
CA GLY A 170 -5.57 -7.63 7.33
C GLY A 170 -5.01 -6.48 6.50
N CYS A 171 -5.17 -6.50 5.17
CA CYS A 171 -4.67 -5.47 4.27
C CYS A 171 -5.82 -4.76 3.54
N LEU A 172 -5.63 -3.47 3.28
CA LEU A 172 -6.49 -2.65 2.43
C LEU A 172 -5.78 -2.38 1.10
N ASP A 173 -6.44 -2.70 -0.01
CA ASP A 173 -5.92 -2.43 -1.35
C ASP A 173 -5.92 -0.92 -1.64
N LEU A 174 -4.74 -0.37 -1.89
CA LEU A 174 -4.51 1.01 -2.29
C LEU A 174 -4.39 1.17 -3.81
N GLY A 175 -4.45 0.11 -4.61
CA GLY A 175 -4.24 0.13 -6.06
C GLY A 175 -2.77 0.11 -6.45
N ASP A 176 -2.50 -0.17 -7.74
CA ASP A 176 -1.15 -0.31 -8.30
C ASP A 176 -0.28 -1.25 -7.44
N ASP A 177 -0.85 -2.42 -7.17
CA ASP A 177 -0.30 -3.50 -6.35
C ASP A 177 0.12 -3.10 -4.93
N LYS A 178 -0.29 -1.93 -4.42
CA LYS A 178 0.02 -1.47 -3.06
C LYS A 178 -1.12 -1.75 -2.10
N TYR A 179 -0.75 -2.08 -0.87
CA TYR A 179 -1.65 -2.50 0.19
C TYR A 179 -1.22 -1.88 1.52
N LEU A 180 -2.17 -1.30 2.25
CA LEU A 180 -1.97 -0.82 3.61
C LEU A 180 -2.22 -1.96 4.59
N ILE A 181 -1.27 -2.23 5.47
CA ILE A 181 -1.45 -3.20 6.55
C ILE A 181 -2.28 -2.58 7.67
N LEU A 182 -3.38 -3.23 8.08
CA LEU A 182 -4.36 -2.68 9.03
C LEU A 182 -4.16 -3.20 10.46
N ASN A 183 -3.55 -4.37 10.63
CA ASN A 183 -3.37 -5.02 11.93
C ASN A 183 -2.07 -5.85 11.99
N GLY A 184 -1.69 -6.31 13.18
CA GLY A 184 -0.47 -7.10 13.38
C GLY A 184 0.82 -6.27 13.43
N ASP A 185 1.96 -6.95 13.25
CA ASP A 185 3.31 -6.41 13.51
C ASP A 185 3.71 -5.26 12.58
N PHE A 186 3.05 -5.14 11.43
CA PHE A 186 3.37 -4.18 10.36
C PHE A 186 2.27 -3.14 10.16
N LYS A 187 1.36 -2.99 11.13
CA LYS A 187 0.22 -2.07 11.05
C LYS A 187 0.66 -0.66 10.65
N GLY A 188 0.02 -0.12 9.63
CA GLY A 188 0.25 1.22 9.10
C GLY A 188 1.29 1.30 7.97
N GLU A 189 2.07 0.24 7.74
CA GLU A 189 3.01 0.17 6.64
C GLU A 189 2.31 -0.08 5.30
N VAL A 190 2.95 0.38 4.22
CA VAL A 190 2.50 0.10 2.85
C VAL A 190 3.41 -0.93 2.20
N TRP A 191 2.78 -1.98 1.71
CA TRP A 191 3.41 -3.14 1.10
C TRP A 191 2.94 -3.28 -0.34
N LYS A 192 3.72 -3.97 -1.16
CA LYS A 192 3.38 -4.28 -2.54
C LYS A 192 3.34 -5.78 -2.77
N TYR A 193 2.40 -6.17 -3.61
CA TYR A 193 2.42 -7.45 -4.28
C TYR A 193 3.42 -7.42 -5.46
N GLY A 194 4.06 -8.53 -5.73
CA GLY A 194 5.04 -8.67 -6.79
C GLY A 194 5.41 -10.12 -7.04
N PHE A 195 6.47 -10.33 -7.82
CA PHE A 195 6.99 -11.65 -8.15
C PHE A 195 8.49 -11.70 -7.87
N GLU A 196 8.95 -12.83 -7.34
CA GLU A 196 10.35 -13.17 -7.10
C GLU A 196 10.78 -14.30 -8.05
N PRO A 197 11.93 -14.18 -8.74
CA PRO A 197 12.46 -15.25 -9.59
C PRO A 197 12.89 -16.48 -8.78
N GLU A 198 12.66 -17.69 -9.31
CA GLU A 198 13.23 -18.94 -8.82
C GLU A 198 14.48 -19.32 -9.63
N GLY A 199 15.63 -19.42 -8.96
CA GLY A 199 16.92 -19.85 -9.54
C GLY A 199 17.89 -18.68 -9.84
N GLU A 200 19.19 -18.93 -9.63
CA GLU A 200 20.22 -17.86 -9.60
C GLU A 200 20.64 -17.31 -10.98
N TYR A 201 20.55 -18.12 -12.06
CA TYR A 201 21.25 -17.81 -13.31
C TYR A 201 20.39 -17.82 -14.57
N ALA A 202 19.12 -18.22 -14.50
CA ALA A 202 18.13 -18.13 -15.60
C ALA A 202 16.74 -18.55 -15.07
N PRO A 203 16.04 -17.70 -14.32
CA PRO A 203 14.77 -18.09 -13.72
C PRO A 203 13.75 -18.41 -14.81
N THR A 204 13.29 -19.65 -14.84
CA THR A 204 12.19 -20.10 -15.73
C THR A 204 10.83 -19.97 -15.06
N LYS A 205 10.83 -19.69 -13.74
CA LYS A 205 9.66 -19.58 -12.89
C LYS A 205 9.80 -18.43 -11.91
N TYR A 206 8.67 -17.91 -11.47
CA TYR A 206 8.59 -16.88 -10.44
C TYR A 206 7.58 -17.31 -9.38
N ARG A 207 7.90 -17.00 -8.12
CA ARG A 207 6.99 -17.09 -6.99
C ARG A 207 6.39 -15.74 -6.73
N GLU A 208 5.17 -15.70 -6.23
CA GLU A 208 4.55 -14.43 -5.86
C GLU A 208 5.13 -13.98 -4.53
N CYS A 209 5.33 -12.68 -4.34
CA CYS A 209 5.88 -12.14 -3.11
C CYS A 209 5.12 -10.89 -2.66
N PHE A 210 5.06 -10.70 -1.35
CA PHE A 210 4.50 -9.53 -0.72
C PHE A 210 5.58 -8.86 0.12
N THR A 211 5.97 -7.64 -0.25
CA THR A 211 7.16 -6.94 0.28
C THR A 211 6.82 -5.51 0.68
N PRO A 212 7.57 -4.87 1.59
CA PRO A 212 7.45 -3.43 1.77
C PRO A 212 7.70 -2.67 0.45
N VAL A 213 7.01 -1.55 0.23
CA VAL A 213 7.19 -0.78 -1.02
C VAL A 213 8.60 -0.19 -1.16
N SER A 214 9.33 -0.04 -0.06
CA SER A 214 10.76 0.34 -0.04
C SER A 214 11.44 -0.17 1.23
N ALA A 215 12.79 -0.15 1.24
CA ALA A 215 13.59 -0.53 2.41
C ALA A 215 13.30 0.32 3.66
N LYS A 216 12.77 1.54 3.48
CA LYS A 216 12.36 2.43 4.58
C LYS A 216 11.03 2.02 5.21
N ARG A 217 10.30 1.08 4.59
CA ARG A 217 8.99 0.59 5.06
C ARG A 217 8.03 1.73 5.38
N PRO A 218 7.74 2.59 4.39
CA PRO A 218 7.01 3.81 4.65
C PRO A 218 5.61 3.49 5.14
N HIS A 219 5.14 4.32 6.07
CA HIS A 219 3.74 4.35 6.43
C HIS A 219 2.92 5.07 5.36
N LEU A 220 1.60 5.05 5.50
CA LEU A 220 0.67 5.57 4.49
C LEU A 220 0.99 6.99 4.04
N LEU A 221 1.12 7.95 4.96
CA LEU A 221 1.27 9.36 4.58
C LEU A 221 2.58 9.61 3.84
N ASP A 222 3.66 8.94 4.23
CA ASP A 222 4.93 9.02 3.51
C ASP A 222 4.81 8.40 2.11
N SER A 223 4.10 7.28 1.99
CA SER A 223 3.84 6.63 0.70
C SER A 223 3.00 7.51 -0.25
N ILE A 224 2.04 8.25 0.29
CA ILE A 224 1.27 9.26 -0.46
C ILE A 224 2.20 10.38 -0.93
N ILE A 225 3.00 10.95 -0.03
CA ILE A 225 3.94 12.04 -0.36
C ILE A 225 4.90 11.60 -1.46
N GLU A 226 5.49 10.41 -1.34
CA GLU A 226 6.39 9.86 -2.36
C GLU A 226 5.68 9.70 -3.71
N SER A 227 4.44 9.24 -3.71
CA SER A 227 3.65 9.04 -4.93
C SER A 227 3.25 10.36 -5.58
N LEU A 228 2.84 11.37 -4.81
CA LEU A 228 2.52 12.70 -5.33
C LEU A 228 3.77 13.42 -5.84
N THR A 229 4.90 13.31 -5.13
CA THR A 229 6.17 13.94 -5.53
C THR A 229 6.66 13.43 -6.89
N LYS A 230 6.40 12.16 -7.24
CA LYS A 230 6.73 11.62 -8.57
C LYS A 230 5.84 12.18 -9.70
N ASN A 231 4.71 12.79 -9.37
CA ASN A 231 3.71 13.29 -10.32
C ASN A 231 3.68 14.82 -10.45
N THR A 232 4.36 15.55 -9.56
CA THR A 232 4.59 17.01 -9.65
C THR A 232 5.80 17.32 -10.51
#